data_AF-A0ABD0WAB3-F1
#
_entry.id   AF-A0ABD0WAB3-F1
#
_cell.length_a   1.000
_cell.length_b   1.000
_cell.length_c   1.000
_cell.angle_alpha   90.00
_cell.angle_beta   90.00
_cell.angle_gamma   90.00
#
_symmetry.space_group_name_H-M   'P 1'
#
loop_
_entity.id
_entity.type
_entity.pdbx_description
1 polymer ?
#
loop_
_entity_poly.entity_id
_entity_poly.type
_entity_poly.pdbx_seq_one_letter_code
_entity_poly.pdbx_strand_id
1 'polypeptide(L)'
;MKEYHLTPMSRLSTWFSGGSSRSPRGLWSTTPCPLPEWLCWAALSGAMAPLVLDVLEHRRVMLLPQVENSRLPSSHCSATAVRQALYGILLANQETGGSRGEVHGVQGHGAHESQGGRGRGGRGGGGMGRGMRGRGGGQEQGYGAGLGENNRCDGVEGRVCVEEYDRNALNLSKNKMEPRPPRTLLRLDTLSQAPVGVRLGVLCEVLGVKESCLAPLPPHLRLVVGVTGFWRREARPHPSLPQIQALLLGMVYGEMARNCHPGQNQKTAAERNIWIKLRLRPGDRRGLDLGAAHALSQWQACLWTVICLNQLLCLPLPEPDTALLFSGSLVHRLVNYLNGGCPPESVLAATPYSIQLYRSLLAALENCTIKTPNSSSASRTRGGGRGRPRGQGRRGGRGRGQKAPPTQEINNMFAQLMSEEEEDDEE
;
A
#
# COMPACT_ATOMS: atom_id res chain seq x y z
N MET A 1 24.17 12.71 23.42
CA MET A 1 23.88 12.15 22.08
C MET A 1 25.14 12.40 21.25
N LYS A 2 25.80 11.37 20.69
CA LYS A 2 26.97 11.62 19.83
C LYS A 2 26.45 12.16 18.51
N GLU A 3 26.80 13.40 18.18
CA GLU A 3 26.48 13.99 16.88
C GLU A 3 27.12 13.15 15.77
N TYR A 4 26.35 12.91 14.72
CA TYR A 4 26.83 12.19 13.55
C TYR A 4 27.76 13.12 12.75
N HIS A 5 29.05 12.81 12.72
CA HIS A 5 30.04 13.56 11.94
C HIS A 5 30.33 12.85 10.62
N LEU A 6 29.96 13.49 9.51
CA LEU A 6 30.34 13.03 8.17
C LEU A 6 31.86 13.21 8.01
N THR A 7 32.57 12.12 7.72
CA THR A 7 34.01 12.19 7.45
C THR A 7 34.29 12.99 6.16
N PRO A 8 35.36 13.81 6.10
CA PRO A 8 35.71 14.60 4.92
C PRO A 8 35.94 13.78 3.63
N MET A 9 36.24 12.48 3.78
CA MET A 9 36.43 11.54 2.68
C MET A 9 35.13 10.84 2.23
N SER A 10 34.00 11.17 2.83
CA SER A 10 32.71 10.58 2.48
C SER A 10 32.30 11.05 1.08
N ARG A 11 32.25 10.14 0.11
CA ARG A 11 31.73 10.44 -1.23
C ARG A 11 30.27 10.95 -1.20
N LEU A 12 29.53 10.58 -0.15
CA LEU A 12 28.18 11.11 0.10
C LEU A 12 28.22 12.60 0.47
N SER A 13 29.17 13.04 1.31
CA SER A 13 29.27 14.48 1.65
C SER A 13 29.60 15.31 0.41
N THR A 14 30.48 14.82 -0.48
CA THR A 14 30.78 15.51 -1.74
C THR A 14 29.57 15.55 -2.69
N TRP A 15 28.71 14.54 -2.65
CA TRP A 15 27.48 14.47 -3.45
C TRP A 15 26.42 15.47 -2.95
N PHE A 16 26.21 15.58 -1.64
CA PHE A 16 25.24 16.53 -1.05
C PHE A 16 25.77 17.98 -0.99
N SER A 17 27.07 18.20 -0.87
CA SER A 17 27.67 19.54 -0.75
C SER A 17 27.95 20.21 -2.10
N GLY A 18 28.08 19.45 -3.19
CA GLY A 18 28.27 19.98 -4.53
C GLY A 18 26.91 20.10 -5.23
N GLY A 19 26.24 21.25 -5.16
CA GLY A 19 24.92 21.53 -5.75
C GLY A 19 24.78 21.37 -7.28
N SER A 20 25.68 20.64 -7.94
CA SER A 20 25.52 20.15 -9.29
C SER A 20 25.31 18.64 -9.25
N SER A 21 24.14 18.20 -9.68
CA SER A 21 23.79 16.86 -10.14
C SER A 21 24.98 16.15 -10.81
N ARG A 22 25.87 15.56 -10.01
CA ARG A 22 26.94 14.72 -10.51
C ARG A 22 26.31 13.38 -10.80
N SER A 23 26.31 13.04 -12.08
CA SER A 23 25.94 11.73 -12.53
C SER A 23 26.61 10.65 -11.66
N PRO A 24 25.88 9.67 -11.09
CA PRO A 24 26.42 8.43 -10.54
C PRO A 24 27.34 7.64 -11.47
N ARG A 25 27.59 8.09 -12.71
CA ARG A 25 28.73 7.64 -13.54
C ARG A 25 30.04 7.89 -12.77
N GLY A 26 30.47 6.86 -12.05
CA GLY A 26 31.67 6.87 -11.20
C GLY A 26 31.42 6.41 -9.75
N LEU A 27 30.17 6.39 -9.29
CA LEU A 27 29.82 5.83 -7.98
C LEU A 27 29.86 4.30 -8.02
N TRP A 28 29.53 3.70 -9.17
CA TRP A 28 29.48 2.25 -9.39
C TRP A 28 30.64 1.70 -10.22
N SER A 29 31.61 2.54 -10.62
CA SER A 29 32.79 2.07 -11.37
C SER A 29 33.67 1.12 -10.54
N THR A 30 33.54 1.14 -9.22
CA THR A 30 34.26 0.28 -8.27
C THR A 30 33.38 -0.80 -7.63
N THR A 31 32.07 -0.78 -7.87
CA THR A 31 31.12 -1.73 -7.25
C THR A 31 29.92 -1.89 -8.18
N PRO A 32 29.77 -3.02 -8.89
CA PRO A 32 28.63 -3.20 -9.78
C PRO A 32 27.30 -3.08 -8.99
N CYS A 33 26.46 -2.07 -9.29
CA CYS A 33 25.07 -1.99 -8.79
C CYS A 33 24.37 -3.25 -9.33
N PRO A 34 23.87 -4.17 -8.50
CA PRO A 34 23.11 -5.34 -8.99
C PRO A 34 21.74 -4.93 -9.56
N LEU A 35 21.37 -3.66 -9.45
CA LEU A 35 20.10 -3.08 -9.89
C LEU A 35 20.28 -2.34 -11.23
N PRO A 36 19.22 -2.26 -12.07
CA PRO A 36 19.26 -1.52 -13.32
C PRO A 36 19.63 -0.04 -13.12
N GLU A 37 20.40 0.53 -14.06
CA GLU A 37 20.91 1.90 -13.96
C GLU A 37 19.79 2.91 -13.67
N TRP A 38 18.68 2.85 -14.41
CA TRP A 38 17.54 3.76 -14.23
C TRP A 38 16.98 3.75 -12.80
N LEU A 39 17.00 2.60 -12.13
CA LEU A 39 16.45 2.41 -10.80
C LEU A 39 17.39 2.98 -9.74
N CYS A 40 18.70 2.72 -9.87
CA CYS A 40 19.70 3.33 -9.01
C CYS A 40 19.69 4.88 -9.19
N TRP A 41 19.44 5.41 -10.40
CA TRP A 41 19.24 6.85 -10.64
C TRP A 41 17.99 7.42 -9.97
N ALA A 42 16.84 6.75 -10.11
CA ALA A 42 15.59 7.17 -9.50
C ALA A 42 15.66 7.18 -7.96
N ALA A 43 16.39 6.23 -7.37
CA ALA A 43 16.70 6.23 -5.94
C ALA A 43 17.52 7.45 -5.52
N LEU A 44 18.62 7.72 -6.22
CA LEU A 44 19.54 8.80 -5.88
C LEU A 44 18.93 10.19 -6.08
N SER A 45 18.03 10.37 -7.03
CA SER A 45 17.32 11.64 -7.23
C SER A 45 16.14 11.85 -6.28
N GLY A 46 15.83 10.88 -5.41
CA GLY A 46 14.64 10.93 -4.56
C GLY A 46 13.32 10.74 -5.31
N ALA A 47 13.36 10.30 -6.57
CA ALA A 47 12.19 10.08 -7.41
C ALA A 47 11.52 8.70 -7.21
N MET A 48 12.04 7.88 -6.28
CA MET A 48 11.55 6.54 -6.02
C MET A 48 11.37 6.28 -4.52
N ALA A 49 10.25 5.68 -4.15
CA ALA A 49 9.94 5.33 -2.77
C ALA A 49 10.96 4.33 -2.19
N PRO A 50 11.42 4.54 -0.93
CA PRO A 50 12.32 3.61 -0.22
C PRO A 50 11.82 2.16 -0.20
N LEU A 51 10.49 1.96 -0.16
CA LEU A 51 9.83 0.66 -0.27
C LEU A 51 10.42 -0.21 -1.40
N VAL A 52 10.70 0.39 -2.56
CA VAL A 52 11.23 -0.35 -3.72
C VAL A 52 12.59 -0.97 -3.41
N LEU A 53 13.48 -0.20 -2.79
CA LEU A 53 14.81 -0.66 -2.40
C LEU A 53 14.73 -1.67 -1.25
N ASP A 54 13.86 -1.44 -0.27
CA ASP A 54 13.66 -2.34 0.86
C ASP A 54 13.21 -3.75 0.40
N VAL A 55 12.33 -3.80 -0.61
CA VAL A 55 11.88 -5.08 -1.19
C VAL A 55 12.99 -5.75 -1.99
N LEU A 56 13.71 -5.01 -2.84
CA LEU A 56 14.76 -5.57 -3.70
C LEU A 56 15.95 -6.09 -2.90
N GLU A 57 16.39 -5.35 -1.88
CA GLU A 57 17.59 -5.67 -1.10
C GLU A 57 17.27 -6.59 0.08
N HIS A 58 16.26 -6.23 0.88
CA HIS A 58 16.01 -6.90 2.16
C HIS A 58 14.84 -7.88 2.12
N ARG A 59 13.99 -7.80 1.07
CA ARG A 59 12.68 -8.46 1.02
C ARG A 59 11.87 -8.24 2.29
N ARG A 60 11.99 -7.03 2.86
CA ARG A 60 11.35 -6.61 4.11
C ARG A 60 10.70 -5.27 3.92
N VAL A 61 9.51 -5.07 4.49
CA VAL A 61 8.79 -3.81 4.42
C VAL A 61 8.21 -3.49 5.78
N MET A 62 8.41 -2.25 6.25
CA MET A 62 7.74 -1.73 7.44
C MET A 62 6.55 -0.86 7.04
N LEU A 63 5.35 -1.31 7.38
CA LEU A 63 4.11 -0.62 7.11
C LEU A 63 3.78 0.30 8.27
N LEU A 64 4.10 1.58 8.11
CA LEU A 64 3.89 2.59 9.16
C LEU A 64 2.38 2.76 9.42
N PRO A 65 1.91 2.54 10.67
CA PRO A 65 0.53 2.79 11.04
C PRO A 65 0.12 4.24 10.76
N GLN A 66 -1.09 4.41 10.24
CA GLN A 66 -1.68 5.73 10.02
C GLN A 66 -2.49 6.17 11.26
N VAL A 67 -3.09 7.36 11.23
CA VAL A 67 -4.07 7.77 12.25
C VAL A 67 -5.34 6.95 12.03
N GLU A 68 -5.45 5.81 12.70
CA GLU A 68 -6.46 4.79 12.42
C GLU A 68 -7.01 4.12 13.69
N ASN A 69 -8.15 3.45 13.58
CA ASN A 69 -8.72 2.68 14.68
C ASN A 69 -7.98 1.34 14.84
N SER A 70 -7.13 1.24 15.86
CA SER A 70 -6.34 0.03 16.13
C SER A 70 -7.16 -1.22 16.47
N ARG A 71 -8.45 -1.08 16.80
CA ARG A 71 -9.35 -2.22 17.04
C ARG A 71 -9.80 -2.91 15.74
N LEU A 72 -9.60 -2.26 14.61
CA LEU A 72 -9.87 -2.81 13.29
C LEU A 72 -8.56 -3.33 12.66
N PRO A 73 -8.65 -4.23 11.66
CA PRO A 73 -7.49 -4.66 10.88
C PRO A 73 -6.68 -3.46 10.37
N SER A 74 -5.38 -3.65 10.13
CA SER A 74 -4.51 -2.59 9.60
C SER A 74 -5.09 -1.95 8.36
N SER A 75 -4.99 -0.62 8.25
CA SER A 75 -5.41 0.11 7.06
C SER A 75 -4.66 -0.36 5.82
N HIS A 76 -3.44 -0.86 5.98
CA HIS A 76 -2.66 -1.47 4.90
C HIS A 76 -3.29 -2.75 4.34
N CYS A 77 -4.21 -3.42 5.05
CA CYS A 77 -4.95 -4.56 4.47
C CYS A 77 -5.75 -4.16 3.22
N SER A 78 -6.21 -2.90 3.13
CA SER A 78 -6.93 -2.40 1.97
C SER A 78 -6.06 -2.26 0.70
N ALA A 79 -4.73 -2.22 0.86
CA ALA A 79 -3.76 -2.04 -0.22
C ALA A 79 -2.99 -3.32 -0.57
N THR A 80 -3.36 -4.47 0.00
CA THR A 80 -2.63 -5.74 -0.17
C THR A 80 -2.46 -6.13 -1.63
N ALA A 81 -3.50 -6.04 -2.47
CA ALA A 81 -3.39 -6.43 -3.88
C ALA A 81 -2.38 -5.57 -4.66
N VAL A 82 -2.29 -4.28 -4.34
CA VAL A 82 -1.31 -3.37 -4.97
C VAL A 82 0.11 -3.72 -4.53
N ARG A 83 0.32 -4.02 -3.23
CA ARG A 83 1.63 -4.47 -2.74
C ARG A 83 2.05 -5.79 -3.36
N GLN A 84 1.14 -6.75 -3.45
CA GLN A 84 1.41 -8.02 -4.14
C GLN A 84 1.85 -7.81 -5.58
N ALA A 85 1.18 -6.92 -6.32
CA ALA A 85 1.55 -6.55 -7.68
C ALA A 85 2.93 -5.86 -7.75
N LEU A 86 3.17 -4.88 -6.86
CA LEU A 86 4.44 -4.17 -6.77
C LEU A 86 5.60 -5.14 -6.50
N TYR A 87 5.45 -6.03 -5.51
CA TYR A 87 6.45 -7.06 -5.22
C TYR A 87 6.60 -8.03 -6.39
N GLY A 88 5.51 -8.36 -7.07
CA GLY A 88 5.53 -9.23 -8.25
C GLY A 88 6.36 -8.64 -9.38
N ILE A 89 6.23 -7.34 -9.64
CA ILE A 89 7.06 -6.64 -10.64
C ILE A 89 8.53 -6.64 -10.23
N LEU A 90 8.83 -6.36 -8.96
CA LEU A 90 10.21 -6.27 -8.46
C LEU A 90 10.94 -7.61 -8.47
N LEU A 91 10.23 -8.70 -8.19
CA LEU A 91 10.82 -10.01 -7.92
C LEU A 91 10.66 -11.00 -9.09
N ALA A 92 9.94 -10.65 -10.15
CA ALA A 92 9.69 -11.51 -11.33
C ALA A 92 10.96 -12.10 -11.97
N ASN A 93 12.09 -11.37 -11.94
CA ASN A 93 13.35 -11.81 -12.56
C ASN A 93 14.23 -12.69 -11.63
N GLN A 94 13.89 -12.80 -10.33
CA GLN A 94 14.70 -13.60 -9.39
C GLN A 94 14.34 -15.09 -9.41
N GLU A 95 13.26 -15.48 -10.07
CA GLU A 95 12.89 -16.90 -10.26
C GLU A 95 13.73 -17.59 -11.34
N THR A 96 14.30 -16.84 -12.29
CA THR A 96 15.06 -17.38 -13.43
C THR A 96 16.58 -17.57 -13.18
N GLY A 97 17.10 -17.24 -11.99
CA GLY A 97 18.54 -17.24 -11.70
C GLY A 97 19.14 -18.54 -11.16
N GLY A 98 18.33 -19.60 -10.97
CA GLY A 98 18.76 -20.87 -10.38
C GLY A 98 19.33 -21.88 -11.38
N SER A 99 20.26 -21.48 -12.26
CA SER A 99 21.07 -22.40 -13.08
C SER A 99 22.27 -21.66 -13.69
N ARG A 100 23.17 -21.13 -12.87
CA ARG A 100 24.57 -20.93 -13.30
C ARG A 100 25.34 -22.20 -12.96
N GLY A 101 25.06 -23.26 -13.72
CA GLY A 101 25.95 -24.41 -13.81
C GLY A 101 27.14 -24.00 -14.67
N GLU A 102 28.32 -23.99 -14.06
CA GLU A 102 29.60 -23.97 -14.74
C GLU A 102 29.64 -25.13 -15.73
N VAL A 103 29.60 -24.84 -17.04
CA VAL A 103 29.90 -25.84 -18.06
C VAL A 103 31.41 -25.81 -18.25
N HIS A 104 32.10 -26.62 -17.45
CA HIS A 104 33.42 -27.13 -17.81
C HIS A 104 33.30 -27.90 -19.13
N GLY A 105 34.10 -27.52 -20.12
CA GLY A 105 34.12 -28.16 -21.43
C GLY A 105 34.64 -29.60 -21.34
N VAL A 106 33.97 -30.50 -22.04
CA VAL A 106 34.57 -31.75 -22.53
C VAL A 106 34.01 -32.05 -23.91
N GLN A 107 34.92 -32.10 -24.88
CA GLN A 107 34.75 -32.61 -26.23
C GLN A 107 34.36 -34.10 -26.20
N GLY A 108 33.38 -34.50 -27.02
CA GLY A 108 33.03 -35.90 -27.22
C GLY A 108 32.18 -36.11 -28.47
N HIS A 109 32.85 -36.44 -29.57
CA HIS A 109 32.25 -36.98 -30.79
C HIS A 109 31.51 -38.30 -30.53
N GLY A 110 30.45 -38.57 -31.31
CA GLY A 110 30.05 -39.96 -31.62
C GLY A 110 28.55 -40.18 -31.72
N ALA A 111 28.05 -40.31 -32.95
CA ALA A 111 26.71 -40.78 -33.28
C ALA A 111 26.55 -42.29 -33.01
N HIS A 112 25.36 -42.73 -32.60
CA HIS A 112 24.67 -43.85 -33.26
C HIS A 112 23.23 -44.05 -32.72
N GLU A 113 22.32 -44.30 -33.64
CA GLU A 113 20.97 -44.80 -33.43
C GLU A 113 20.99 -46.27 -32.95
N SER A 114 19.98 -46.68 -32.18
CA SER A 114 19.34 -48.00 -32.34
C SER A 114 17.96 -48.07 -31.68
N GLN A 115 17.06 -48.71 -32.41
CA GLN A 115 15.67 -49.03 -32.08
C GLN A 115 15.53 -50.11 -31.00
N GLY A 116 14.35 -50.13 -30.37
CA GLY A 116 13.61 -51.37 -30.15
C GLY A 116 13.34 -51.75 -28.70
N GLY A 117 12.09 -52.14 -28.41
CA GLY A 117 11.79 -52.97 -27.23
C GLY A 117 10.45 -52.67 -26.54
N ARG A 118 9.37 -53.29 -27.02
CA ARG A 118 8.12 -53.47 -26.26
C ARG A 118 8.34 -54.45 -25.11
N GLY A 119 7.74 -54.22 -23.95
CA GLY A 119 7.70 -55.20 -22.85
C GLY A 119 6.60 -54.90 -21.84
N ARG A 120 5.65 -55.83 -21.70
CA ARG A 120 4.44 -55.81 -20.87
C ARG A 120 4.74 -56.09 -19.39
N GLY A 121 3.93 -55.48 -18.52
CA GLY A 121 3.09 -56.17 -17.52
C GLY A 121 3.74 -56.69 -16.22
N GLY A 122 3.05 -56.50 -15.10
CA GLY A 122 3.26 -57.32 -13.90
C GLY A 122 2.90 -56.65 -12.58
N ARG A 123 1.70 -56.94 -12.08
CA ARG A 123 1.22 -56.63 -10.72
C ARG A 123 1.97 -57.41 -9.63
N GLY A 124 1.98 -56.84 -8.43
CA GLY A 124 2.08 -57.55 -7.14
C GLY A 124 2.64 -56.61 -6.07
N GLY A 125 2.06 -56.36 -4.90
CA GLY A 125 0.99 -57.06 -4.20
C GLY A 125 1.49 -57.39 -2.78
N GLY A 126 1.01 -56.64 -1.78
CA GLY A 126 0.81 -57.12 -0.40
C GLY A 126 2.00 -57.03 0.56
N GLY A 127 1.70 -56.67 1.82
CA GLY A 127 2.63 -56.84 2.93
C GLY A 127 2.30 -56.00 4.17
N MET A 128 1.24 -56.37 4.90
CA MET A 128 0.98 -55.91 6.27
C MET A 128 2.08 -56.38 7.24
N GLY A 129 2.43 -55.55 8.22
CA GLY A 129 3.21 -55.94 9.40
C GLY A 129 2.92 -55.03 10.58
N ARG A 130 1.93 -55.39 11.41
CA ARG A 130 1.68 -54.82 12.73
C ARG A 130 2.76 -55.32 13.71
N GLY A 131 3.34 -54.41 14.50
CA GLY A 131 4.13 -54.73 15.69
C GLY A 131 3.83 -53.73 16.79
N MET A 132 3.17 -54.20 17.84
CA MET A 132 2.67 -53.43 18.98
C MET A 132 3.70 -53.39 20.11
N ARG A 133 3.69 -52.26 20.84
CA ARG A 133 3.95 -52.09 22.29
C ARG A 133 5.34 -52.38 22.87
N GLY A 134 5.87 -51.33 23.52
CA GLY A 134 6.75 -51.43 24.69
C GLY A 134 6.78 -50.09 25.41
N ARG A 135 6.07 -49.99 26.55
CA ARG A 135 6.00 -48.83 27.45
C ARG A 135 6.83 -49.19 28.69
N GLY A 136 7.87 -48.42 28.97
CA GLY A 136 8.71 -48.57 30.17
C GLY A 136 9.41 -47.25 30.46
N GLY A 137 9.15 -46.68 31.63
CA GLY A 137 9.65 -45.38 32.05
C GLY A 137 11.07 -45.44 32.62
N GLY A 138 11.74 -44.29 32.59
CA GLY A 138 12.98 -44.02 33.30
C GLY A 138 13.20 -42.51 33.33
N GLN A 139 13.10 -41.92 34.52
CA GLN A 139 13.56 -40.58 34.82
C GLN A 139 15.08 -40.60 34.86
N GLU A 140 15.74 -39.68 34.15
CA GLU A 140 17.09 -39.23 34.51
C GLU A 140 17.27 -37.77 34.09
N GLN A 141 17.65 -36.95 35.07
CA GLN A 141 17.99 -35.55 34.94
C GLN A 141 19.40 -35.45 34.34
N GLY A 142 19.52 -34.75 33.20
CA GLY A 142 20.79 -34.39 32.59
C GLY A 142 20.79 -32.92 32.20
N TYR A 143 21.63 -32.14 32.86
CA TYR A 143 21.92 -30.74 32.55
C TYR A 143 22.67 -30.68 31.21
N GLY A 144 22.18 -29.89 30.25
CA GLY A 144 22.84 -29.71 28.97
C GLY A 144 22.31 -28.48 28.24
N ALA A 145 23.11 -27.42 28.25
CA ALA A 145 22.90 -26.23 27.43
C ALA A 145 22.94 -26.63 25.93
N GLY A 146 21.82 -26.46 25.24
CA GLY A 146 21.70 -26.71 23.81
C GLY A 146 21.10 -25.50 23.11
N LEU A 147 21.94 -24.83 22.31
CA LEU A 147 21.52 -23.85 21.32
C LEU A 147 20.50 -24.52 20.38
N GLY A 148 19.26 -24.04 20.41
CA GLY A 148 18.19 -24.52 19.55
C GLY A 148 18.34 -24.01 18.12
N GLU A 149 19.31 -24.54 17.37
CA GLU A 149 19.15 -24.72 15.94
C GLU A 149 18.18 -25.89 15.72
N ASN A 150 17.01 -25.59 15.15
CA ASN A 150 16.31 -26.43 14.17
C ASN A 150 14.86 -25.95 14.02
N ASN A 151 14.62 -25.21 12.94
CA ASN A 151 13.36 -25.36 12.20
C ASN A 151 13.68 -25.26 10.70
N ARG A 152 14.36 -26.29 10.20
CA ARG A 152 14.35 -26.61 8.78
C ARG A 152 12.99 -27.21 8.47
N CYS A 153 12.14 -26.44 7.81
CA CYS A 153 10.97 -26.98 7.14
C CYS A 153 11.43 -27.45 5.75
N ASP A 154 11.39 -28.75 5.54
CA ASP A 154 11.57 -29.42 4.27
C ASP A 154 10.56 -28.92 3.22
N GLY A 155 11.06 -28.69 2.00
CA GLY A 155 10.47 -29.29 0.81
C GLY A 155 9.19 -28.69 0.21
N VAL A 156 9.18 -27.39 -0.11
CA VAL A 156 8.49 -26.88 -1.32
C VAL A 156 9.44 -25.85 -1.94
N GLU A 157 9.88 -26.08 -3.18
CA GLU A 157 10.77 -25.16 -3.90
C GLU A 157 10.26 -23.71 -3.79
N GLY A 158 11.17 -22.84 -3.34
CA GLY A 158 10.85 -21.64 -2.59
C GLY A 158 10.17 -20.55 -3.40
N ARG A 159 8.88 -20.32 -3.14
CA ARG A 159 8.23 -19.07 -3.54
C ARG A 159 8.89 -17.90 -2.81
N VAL A 160 9.43 -16.95 -3.57
CA VAL A 160 10.01 -15.73 -3.01
C VAL A 160 8.89 -14.96 -2.31
N CYS A 161 9.04 -14.69 -1.01
CA CYS A 161 8.10 -13.92 -0.21
C CYS A 161 8.76 -12.65 0.31
N VAL A 162 7.93 -11.62 0.55
CA VAL A 162 8.34 -10.38 1.24
C VAL A 162 7.85 -10.43 2.68
N GLU A 163 8.71 -10.12 3.63
CA GLU A 163 8.37 -10.03 5.05
C GLU A 163 7.80 -8.63 5.36
N GLU A 164 6.51 -8.54 5.65
CA GLU A 164 5.85 -7.30 6.07
C GLU A 164 5.79 -7.19 7.60
N TYR A 165 6.18 -6.04 8.13
CA TYR A 165 5.99 -5.66 9.51
C TYR A 165 4.84 -4.66 9.59
N ASP A 166 3.73 -5.08 10.16
CA ASP A 166 2.49 -4.31 10.24
C ASP A 166 1.92 -4.40 11.66
N ARG A 167 1.06 -3.45 12.03
CA ARG A 167 0.38 -3.53 13.31
C ARG A 167 -0.63 -4.69 13.35
N ASN A 168 -0.71 -5.36 14.50
CA ASN A 168 -1.84 -6.17 14.91
C ASN A 168 -2.34 -5.62 16.25
N ALA A 169 -3.48 -4.94 16.20
CA ALA A 169 -3.94 -4.07 17.28
C ALA A 169 -2.87 -3.04 17.67
N LEU A 170 -2.33 -3.12 18.88
CA LEU A 170 -1.28 -2.24 19.41
C LEU A 170 0.13 -2.87 19.34
N ASN A 171 0.25 -4.08 18.80
CA ASN A 171 1.52 -4.81 18.71
C ASN A 171 2.05 -4.80 17.28
N LEU A 172 3.36 -4.99 17.14
CA LEU A 172 3.97 -5.25 15.83
C LEU A 172 3.80 -6.73 15.47
N SER A 173 3.38 -7.01 14.24
CA SER A 173 3.23 -8.34 13.69
C SER A 173 4.10 -8.50 12.45
N LYS A 174 4.65 -9.70 12.26
CA LYS A 174 5.42 -10.07 11.08
C LYS A 174 4.59 -11.02 10.22
N ASN A 175 4.37 -10.65 8.97
CA ASN A 175 3.57 -11.40 8.01
C ASN A 175 4.43 -11.71 6.77
N LYS A 176 4.21 -12.87 6.14
CA LYS A 176 4.81 -13.18 4.84
C LYS A 176 3.81 -12.89 3.75
N MET A 177 4.19 -12.04 2.79
CA MET A 177 3.38 -11.72 1.63
C MET A 177 3.95 -12.37 0.38
N GLU A 178 3.12 -13.18 -0.28
CA GLU A 178 3.44 -13.72 -1.59
C GLU A 178 3.23 -12.65 -2.69
N PRO A 179 4.25 -12.36 -3.50
CA PRO A 179 4.13 -11.54 -4.70
C PRO A 179 3.10 -12.11 -5.67
N ARG A 180 2.37 -11.25 -6.37
CA ARG A 180 1.44 -11.63 -7.45
C ARG A 180 1.66 -10.70 -8.64
N PRO A 181 2.47 -11.09 -9.62
CA PRO A 181 2.75 -10.22 -10.75
C PRO A 181 1.46 -9.89 -11.53
N PRO A 182 1.35 -8.67 -12.09
CA PRO A 182 0.31 -8.35 -13.05
C PRO A 182 0.33 -9.31 -14.25
N ARG A 183 -0.79 -9.42 -14.98
CA ARG A 183 -0.90 -10.21 -16.21
C ARG A 183 0.09 -9.70 -17.26
N THR A 184 0.23 -8.39 -17.37
CA THR A 184 1.24 -7.78 -18.24
C THR A 184 2.58 -7.73 -17.49
N LEU A 185 3.49 -8.63 -17.85
CA LEU A 185 4.79 -8.74 -17.21
C LEU A 185 5.75 -7.65 -17.73
N LEU A 186 6.26 -6.84 -16.81
CA LEU A 186 7.33 -5.88 -17.07
C LEU A 186 8.60 -6.34 -16.38
N ARG A 187 9.65 -6.59 -17.17
CA ARG A 187 10.97 -6.92 -16.64
C ARG A 187 11.63 -5.67 -16.07
N LEU A 188 12.21 -5.77 -14.88
CA LEU A 188 12.77 -4.62 -14.17
C LEU A 188 13.91 -3.92 -14.94
N ASP A 189 14.72 -4.67 -15.69
CA ASP A 189 15.84 -4.17 -16.49
C ASP A 189 15.41 -3.31 -17.68
N THR A 190 14.27 -3.62 -18.29
CA THR A 190 13.74 -2.91 -19.47
C THR A 190 12.49 -2.09 -19.16
N LEU A 191 12.07 -2.01 -17.89
CA LEU A 191 10.82 -1.36 -17.49
C LEU A 191 10.77 0.10 -17.94
N SER A 192 11.84 0.86 -17.74
CA SER A 192 11.92 2.27 -18.12
C SER A 192 11.86 2.50 -19.64
N GLN A 193 12.19 1.49 -20.44
CA GLN A 193 12.12 1.52 -21.90
C GLN A 193 10.73 1.15 -22.44
N ALA A 194 9.87 0.57 -21.60
CA ALA A 194 8.53 0.20 -22.01
C ALA A 194 7.70 1.46 -22.35
N PRO A 195 6.88 1.43 -23.43
CA PRO A 195 6.03 2.56 -23.79
C PRO A 195 5.14 3.01 -22.63
N VAL A 196 4.91 4.32 -22.51
CA VAL A 196 4.07 4.90 -21.43
C VAL A 196 2.70 4.22 -21.37
N GLY A 197 2.08 3.92 -22.51
CA GLY A 197 0.78 3.24 -22.57
C GLY A 197 0.79 1.82 -22.00
N VAL A 198 1.89 1.07 -22.12
CA VAL A 198 2.02 -0.26 -21.51
C VAL A 198 2.16 -0.13 -19.99
N ARG A 199 2.98 0.82 -19.52
CA ARG A 199 3.17 1.11 -18.09
C ARG A 199 1.86 1.60 -17.44
N LEU A 200 1.11 2.46 -18.14
CA LEU A 200 -0.22 2.89 -17.74
C LEU A 200 -1.21 1.72 -17.72
N GLY A 201 -1.17 0.84 -18.73
CA GLY A 201 -1.98 -0.37 -18.78
C GLY A 201 -1.78 -1.26 -17.55
N VAL A 202 -0.53 -1.48 -17.13
CA VAL A 202 -0.21 -2.22 -15.89
C VAL A 202 -0.77 -1.51 -14.66
N LEU A 203 -0.60 -0.20 -14.54
CA LEU A 203 -1.15 0.57 -13.41
C LEU A 203 -2.68 0.43 -13.34
N CYS A 204 -3.37 0.61 -14.47
CA CYS A 204 -4.81 0.46 -14.60
C CYS A 204 -5.28 -0.98 -14.32
N GLU A 205 -4.51 -1.98 -14.73
CA GLU A 205 -4.76 -3.39 -14.46
C GLU A 205 -4.75 -3.67 -12.95
N VAL A 206 -3.69 -3.24 -12.25
CA VAL A 206 -3.55 -3.40 -10.79
C VAL A 206 -4.66 -2.65 -10.05
N LEU A 207 -4.97 -1.44 -10.50
CA LEU A 207 -6.07 -0.65 -9.97
C LEU A 207 -7.45 -1.16 -10.38
N GLY A 208 -7.56 -2.17 -11.25
CA GLY A 208 -8.84 -2.69 -11.74
C GLY A 208 -9.75 -1.61 -12.35
N VAL A 209 -9.17 -0.65 -13.08
CA VAL A 209 -9.91 0.46 -13.74
C VAL A 209 -9.57 0.50 -15.21
N LYS A 210 -10.52 0.92 -16.05
CA LYS A 210 -10.27 1.18 -17.46
C LYS A 210 -9.73 2.59 -17.64
N GLU A 211 -8.74 2.75 -18.52
CA GLU A 211 -8.18 4.06 -18.85
C GLU A 211 -9.25 5.03 -19.37
N SER A 212 -10.21 4.54 -20.16
CA SER A 212 -11.34 5.33 -20.68
C SER A 212 -12.21 5.95 -19.58
N CYS A 213 -12.27 5.36 -18.38
CA CYS A 213 -13.02 5.93 -17.25
C CYS A 213 -12.31 7.13 -16.64
N LEU A 214 -10.97 7.19 -16.76
CA LEU A 214 -10.13 8.26 -16.20
C LEU A 214 -9.83 9.36 -17.22
N ALA A 215 -9.86 9.06 -18.52
CA ALA A 215 -9.56 10.00 -19.59
C ALA A 215 -10.30 11.36 -19.51
N PRO A 216 -11.60 11.41 -19.13
CA PRO A 216 -12.33 12.68 -19.02
C PRO A 216 -11.86 13.59 -17.87
N LEU A 217 -11.07 13.07 -16.92
CA LEU A 217 -10.64 13.81 -15.74
C LEU A 217 -9.36 14.60 -15.98
N PRO A 218 -9.13 15.70 -15.23
CA PRO A 218 -7.85 16.40 -15.21
C PRO A 218 -6.68 15.43 -14.93
N PRO A 219 -5.55 15.53 -15.65
CA PRO A 219 -4.47 14.53 -15.57
C PRO A 219 -3.98 14.22 -14.16
N HIS A 220 -3.83 15.24 -13.31
CA HIS A 220 -3.36 15.10 -11.92
C HIS A 220 -4.39 14.48 -10.97
N LEU A 221 -5.66 14.36 -11.36
CA LEU A 221 -6.71 13.70 -10.57
C LEU A 221 -6.96 12.24 -10.98
N ARG A 222 -6.41 11.79 -12.12
CA ARG A 222 -6.65 10.44 -12.64
C ARG A 222 -6.16 9.35 -11.70
N LEU A 223 -4.95 9.50 -11.16
CA LEU A 223 -4.36 8.51 -10.25
C LEU A 223 -5.22 8.35 -9.00
N VAL A 224 -5.57 9.47 -8.36
CA VAL A 224 -6.31 9.45 -7.10
C VAL A 224 -7.76 8.97 -7.26
N VAL A 225 -8.42 9.24 -8.38
CA VAL A 225 -9.75 8.67 -8.64
C VAL A 225 -9.65 7.16 -8.88
N GLY A 226 -8.62 6.71 -9.60
CA GLY A 226 -8.31 5.28 -9.74
C GLY A 226 -8.10 4.59 -8.39
N VAL A 227 -7.31 5.21 -7.50
CA VAL A 227 -7.10 4.75 -6.10
C VAL A 227 -8.42 4.70 -5.34
N THR A 228 -9.27 5.71 -5.49
CA THR A 228 -10.57 5.78 -4.78
C THR A 228 -11.51 4.68 -5.24
N GLY A 229 -11.52 4.36 -6.54
CA GLY A 229 -12.24 3.21 -7.10
C GLY A 229 -11.71 1.88 -6.57
N PHE A 230 -10.39 1.73 -6.49
CA PHE A 230 -9.75 0.56 -5.90
C PHE A 230 -10.11 0.39 -4.41
N TRP A 231 -9.93 1.44 -3.60
CA TRP A 231 -10.27 1.46 -2.19
C TRP A 231 -11.74 1.08 -1.94
N ARG A 232 -12.67 1.64 -2.73
CA ARG A 232 -14.11 1.32 -2.63
C ARG A 232 -14.40 -0.18 -2.81
N ARG A 233 -13.61 -0.91 -3.62
CA ARG A 233 -13.81 -2.34 -3.90
C ARG A 233 -13.08 -3.26 -2.91
N GLU A 234 -11.86 -2.88 -2.52
CA GLU A 234 -10.97 -3.74 -1.75
C GLU A 234 -11.01 -3.49 -0.24
N ALA A 235 -11.40 -2.31 0.22
CA ALA A 235 -11.40 -1.98 1.65
C ALA A 235 -12.40 -2.84 2.44
N ARG A 236 -12.00 -3.20 3.66
CA ARG A 236 -12.83 -3.90 4.65
C ARG A 236 -12.66 -3.20 6.00
N PRO A 237 -13.72 -2.63 6.60
CA PRO A 237 -15.09 -2.50 6.05
C PRO A 237 -15.12 -1.66 4.77
N HIS A 238 -16.15 -1.86 3.93
CA HIS A 238 -16.32 -1.04 2.73
C HIS A 238 -16.68 0.39 3.13
N PRO A 239 -16.16 1.41 2.44
CA PRO A 239 -16.49 2.79 2.75
C PRO A 239 -17.96 3.09 2.42
N SER A 240 -18.57 3.92 3.26
CA SER A 240 -19.93 4.40 3.03
C SER A 240 -19.96 5.42 1.89
N LEU A 241 -21.14 5.63 1.29
CA LEU A 241 -21.33 6.66 0.27
C LEU A 241 -20.94 8.07 0.79
N PRO A 242 -21.33 8.49 2.00
CA PRO A 242 -20.84 9.74 2.60
C PRO A 242 -19.32 9.85 2.69
N GLN A 243 -18.60 8.76 3.01
CA GLN A 243 -17.13 8.76 3.06
C GLN A 243 -16.51 8.99 1.68
N ILE A 244 -17.06 8.35 0.65
CA ILE A 244 -16.62 8.53 -0.74
C ILE A 244 -16.91 9.96 -1.19
N GLN A 245 -18.15 10.44 -1.00
CA GLN A 245 -18.57 11.77 -1.42
C GLN A 245 -17.76 12.87 -0.71
N ALA A 246 -17.53 12.74 0.60
CA ALA A 246 -16.71 13.67 1.37
C ALA A 246 -15.27 13.75 0.82
N LEU A 247 -14.69 12.60 0.46
CA LEU A 247 -13.36 12.56 -0.14
C LEU A 247 -13.33 13.28 -1.49
N LEU A 248 -14.30 13.01 -2.37
CA LEU A 248 -14.40 13.69 -3.68
C LEU A 248 -14.61 15.19 -3.53
N LEU A 249 -15.44 15.63 -2.59
CA LEU A 249 -15.62 17.05 -2.26
C LEU A 249 -14.31 17.68 -1.75
N GLY A 250 -13.51 16.94 -0.98
CA GLY A 250 -12.15 17.35 -0.61
C GLY A 250 -11.23 17.57 -1.81
N MET A 251 -11.29 16.67 -2.81
CA MET A 251 -10.53 16.83 -4.06
C MET A 251 -10.99 18.06 -4.87
N VAL A 252 -12.31 18.28 -4.95
CA VAL A 252 -12.88 19.47 -5.60
C VAL A 252 -12.39 20.73 -4.91
N TYR A 253 -12.42 20.77 -3.57
CA TYR A 253 -11.89 21.89 -2.81
C TYR A 253 -10.41 22.15 -3.13
N GLY A 254 -9.58 21.10 -3.16
CA GLY A 254 -8.17 21.19 -3.56
C GLY A 254 -7.98 21.79 -4.95
N GLU A 255 -8.79 21.34 -5.91
CA GLU A 255 -8.77 21.84 -7.28
C GLU A 255 -9.18 23.31 -7.37
N MET A 256 -10.21 23.71 -6.62
CA MET A 256 -10.61 25.12 -6.53
C MET A 256 -9.48 25.94 -5.91
N ALA A 257 -8.86 25.47 -4.82
CA ALA A 257 -7.74 26.17 -4.18
C ALA A 257 -6.56 26.38 -5.14
N ARG A 258 -6.24 25.36 -5.95
CA ARG A 258 -5.21 25.43 -6.99
C ARG A 258 -5.51 26.48 -8.06
N ASN A 259 -6.78 26.61 -8.45
CA ASN A 259 -7.19 27.42 -9.60
C ASN A 259 -7.64 28.85 -9.26
N CYS A 260 -7.84 29.24 -7.99
CA CYS A 260 -8.11 30.65 -7.69
C CYS A 260 -6.86 31.44 -7.28
N HIS A 261 -6.51 32.39 -8.12
CA HIS A 261 -5.49 33.41 -7.86
C HIS A 261 -5.98 34.43 -6.81
N PRO A 262 -5.07 35.05 -6.04
CA PRO A 262 -5.42 36.21 -5.22
C PRO A 262 -5.95 37.32 -6.14
N GLY A 263 -7.24 37.67 -5.99
CA GLY A 263 -7.92 38.70 -6.79
C GLY A 263 -9.12 38.24 -7.64
N GLN A 264 -9.44 36.94 -7.70
CA GLN A 264 -10.51 36.43 -8.56
C GLN A 264 -11.87 36.24 -7.84
N ASN A 265 -12.92 36.89 -8.38
CA ASN A 265 -14.38 36.70 -8.18
C ASN A 265 -14.91 36.44 -6.74
N GLN A 266 -15.87 37.26 -6.30
CA GLN A 266 -16.59 37.13 -5.01
C GLN A 266 -17.24 35.73 -4.79
N LYS A 267 -17.65 35.03 -5.85
CA LYS A 267 -18.26 33.69 -5.77
C LYS A 267 -17.27 32.61 -5.29
N THR A 268 -16.03 32.66 -5.76
CA THR A 268 -14.94 31.76 -5.32
C THR A 268 -14.53 32.05 -3.87
N ALA A 269 -14.62 33.30 -3.42
CA ALA A 269 -14.42 33.65 -2.02
C ALA A 269 -15.54 33.10 -1.11
N ALA A 270 -16.81 33.18 -1.55
CA ALA A 270 -17.93 32.61 -0.80
C ALA A 270 -17.81 31.08 -0.63
N GLU A 271 -17.40 30.37 -1.69
CA GLU A 271 -17.08 28.93 -1.61
C GLU A 271 -16.01 28.68 -0.56
N ARG A 272 -14.84 29.31 -0.72
CA ARG A 272 -13.70 29.16 0.21
C ARG A 272 -14.14 29.38 1.67
N ASN A 273 -14.97 30.39 1.93
CA ASN A 273 -15.51 30.66 3.26
C ASN A 273 -16.39 29.53 3.81
N ILE A 274 -17.22 28.88 2.99
CA ILE A 274 -18.01 27.70 3.39
C ILE A 274 -17.06 26.56 3.82
N TRP A 275 -16.05 26.25 3.00
CA TRP A 275 -15.11 25.17 3.28
C TRP A 275 -14.24 25.44 4.50
N ILE A 276 -13.79 26.69 4.70
CA ILE A 276 -13.05 27.10 5.89
C ILE A 276 -13.92 26.90 7.15
N LYS A 277 -15.20 27.27 7.11
CA LYS A 277 -16.15 27.05 8.22
C LYS A 277 -16.41 25.55 8.50
N LEU A 278 -16.32 24.71 7.47
CA LEU A 278 -16.50 23.27 7.61
C LEU A 278 -15.31 22.55 8.24
N ARG A 279 -14.09 23.12 8.20
CA ARG A 279 -12.90 22.50 8.82
C ARG A 279 -13.05 22.36 10.33
N LEU A 280 -12.59 21.23 10.86
CA LEU A 280 -12.50 21.03 12.32
C LEU A 280 -11.60 22.07 12.97
N ARG A 281 -12.10 22.70 14.04
CA ARG A 281 -11.30 23.54 14.94
C ARG A 281 -10.68 22.69 16.06
N PRO A 282 -9.63 23.16 16.75
CA PRO A 282 -9.02 22.41 17.86
C PRO A 282 -10.03 21.95 18.93
N GLY A 283 -11.04 22.77 19.26
CA GLY A 283 -12.10 22.42 20.20
C GLY A 283 -13.06 21.30 19.72
N ASP A 284 -13.18 21.11 18.41
CA ASP A 284 -14.06 20.11 17.80
C ASP A 284 -13.43 18.70 17.74
N ARG A 285 -12.19 18.54 18.21
CA ARG A 285 -11.45 17.26 18.14
C ARG A 285 -11.91 16.23 19.17
N ARG A 286 -12.83 16.59 20.08
CA ARG A 286 -13.43 15.64 21.03
C ARG A 286 -14.58 14.89 20.35
N GLY A 287 -14.52 13.55 20.38
CA GLY A 287 -15.59 12.71 19.82
C GLY A 287 -15.51 12.49 18.31
N LEU A 288 -14.32 12.54 17.72
CA LEU A 288 -14.11 12.19 16.31
C LEU A 288 -14.64 10.79 16.01
N ASP A 289 -15.38 10.67 14.91
CA ASP A 289 -15.79 9.39 14.34
C ASP A 289 -14.54 8.57 13.96
N LEU A 290 -14.23 7.60 14.82
CA LEU A 290 -13.13 6.65 14.64
C LEU A 290 -13.33 5.75 13.41
N GLY A 291 -14.57 5.48 13.02
CA GLY A 291 -14.90 4.71 11.82
C GLY A 291 -14.57 5.49 10.55
N ALA A 292 -14.94 6.78 10.50
CA ALA A 292 -14.54 7.67 9.42
C ALA A 292 -13.01 7.85 9.35
N ALA A 293 -12.36 8.08 10.48
CA ALA A 293 -10.90 8.19 10.54
C ALA A 293 -10.21 6.92 10.01
N HIS A 294 -10.68 5.74 10.45
CA HIS A 294 -10.14 4.47 9.96
C HIS A 294 -10.38 4.28 8.45
N ALA A 295 -11.57 4.54 7.95
CA ALA A 295 -11.87 4.43 6.52
C ALA A 295 -10.98 5.35 5.67
N LEU A 296 -10.79 6.61 6.09
CA LEU A 296 -9.89 7.54 5.40
C LEU A 296 -8.42 7.09 5.48
N SER A 297 -7.99 6.52 6.59
CA SER A 297 -6.64 5.97 6.72
C SER A 297 -6.40 4.75 5.81
N GLN A 298 -7.44 3.95 5.53
CA GLN A 298 -7.38 2.88 4.51
C GLN A 298 -7.15 3.48 3.13
N TRP A 299 -7.90 4.51 2.78
CA TRP A 299 -7.69 5.21 1.51
C TRP A 299 -6.28 5.80 1.40
N GLN A 300 -5.76 6.40 2.47
CA GLN A 300 -4.37 6.91 2.50
C GLN A 300 -3.34 5.80 2.31
N ALA A 301 -3.54 4.62 2.91
CA ALA A 301 -2.67 3.47 2.71
C ALA A 301 -2.71 2.95 1.25
N CYS A 302 -3.90 2.92 0.63
CA CYS A 302 -4.05 2.64 -0.80
C CYS A 302 -3.30 3.67 -1.65
N LEU A 303 -3.50 4.96 -1.39
CA LEU A 303 -2.88 6.05 -2.14
C LEU A 303 -1.35 5.97 -2.07
N TRP A 304 -0.79 5.81 -0.88
CA TRP A 304 0.65 5.69 -0.70
C TRP A 304 1.23 4.52 -1.49
N THR A 305 0.62 3.33 -1.36
CA THR A 305 1.09 2.13 -2.07
C THR A 305 1.03 2.31 -3.59
N VAL A 306 -0.02 2.96 -4.09
CA VAL A 306 -0.21 3.22 -5.52
C VAL A 306 0.75 4.30 -6.03
N ILE A 307 1.10 5.29 -5.21
CA ILE A 307 2.17 6.24 -5.53
C ILE A 307 3.50 5.50 -5.69
N CYS A 308 3.86 4.59 -4.77
CA CYS A 308 5.05 3.76 -4.92
C CYS A 308 5.02 2.93 -6.22
N LEU A 309 3.87 2.36 -6.57
CA LEU A 309 3.69 1.63 -7.83
C LEU A 309 3.82 2.56 -9.05
N ASN A 310 3.24 3.76 -9.01
CA ASN A 310 3.32 4.75 -10.08
C ASN A 310 4.78 5.18 -10.32
N GLN A 311 5.55 5.41 -9.24
CA GLN A 311 6.99 5.69 -9.30
C GLN A 311 7.79 4.51 -9.88
N LEU A 312 7.52 3.29 -9.42
CA LEU A 312 8.14 2.08 -9.96
C LEU A 312 7.87 1.93 -11.47
N LEU A 313 6.65 2.26 -11.89
CA LEU A 313 6.23 2.25 -13.30
C LEU A 313 6.75 3.46 -14.10
N CYS A 314 7.70 4.23 -13.57
CA CYS A 314 8.28 5.44 -14.17
C CYS A 314 7.23 6.52 -14.49
N LEU A 315 6.27 6.74 -13.58
CA LEU A 315 5.28 7.82 -13.58
C LEU A 315 4.39 7.85 -14.85
N PRO A 316 3.64 6.77 -15.17
CA PRO A 316 2.69 6.80 -16.29
C PRO A 316 1.53 7.79 -16.07
N LEU A 317 1.25 8.15 -14.81
CA LEU A 317 0.37 9.27 -14.44
C LEU A 317 1.12 10.29 -13.58
N PRO A 318 0.75 11.58 -13.63
CA PRO A 318 1.30 12.59 -12.73
C PRO A 318 1.02 12.23 -11.27
N GLU A 319 1.97 12.49 -10.39
CA GLU A 319 1.74 12.36 -8.95
C GLU A 319 0.80 13.47 -8.46
N PRO A 320 -0.15 13.15 -7.56
CA PRO A 320 -1.03 14.15 -7.00
C PRO A 320 -0.29 15.00 -5.97
N ASP A 321 -0.61 16.29 -5.94
CA ASP A 321 -0.22 17.16 -4.82
C ASP A 321 -1.05 16.79 -3.59
N THR A 322 -0.46 16.01 -2.67
CA THR A 322 -1.15 15.51 -1.48
C THR A 322 -1.60 16.62 -0.53
N ALA A 323 -0.94 17.78 -0.54
CA ALA A 323 -1.27 18.90 0.34
C ALA A 323 -2.56 19.60 -0.11
N LEU A 324 -2.77 19.71 -1.42
CA LEU A 324 -4.02 20.22 -1.99
C LEU A 324 -5.12 19.14 -2.03
N LEU A 325 -4.75 17.88 -2.23
CA LEU A 325 -5.68 16.79 -2.46
C LEU A 325 -6.52 16.41 -1.23
N PHE A 326 -5.91 16.41 -0.03
CA PHE A 326 -6.54 15.87 1.16
C PHE A 326 -6.33 16.74 2.39
N SER A 327 -7.43 17.06 3.07
CA SER A 327 -7.43 17.68 4.39
C SER A 327 -8.29 16.85 5.33
N GLY A 328 -7.66 16.12 6.26
CA GLY A 328 -8.38 15.25 7.19
C GLY A 328 -9.41 16.00 8.04
N SER A 329 -9.12 17.23 8.44
CA SER A 329 -10.05 18.07 9.20
C SER A 329 -11.28 18.48 8.39
N LEU A 330 -11.12 18.71 7.08
CA LEU A 330 -12.22 19.02 6.20
C LEU A 330 -13.04 17.77 5.87
N VAL A 331 -12.39 16.72 5.38
CA VAL A 331 -13.06 15.51 4.89
C VAL A 331 -13.83 14.83 6.03
N HIS A 332 -13.28 14.80 7.24
CA HIS A 332 -13.97 14.22 8.40
C HIS A 332 -15.27 14.97 8.74
N ARG A 333 -15.28 16.31 8.67
CA ARG A 333 -16.50 17.11 8.86
C ARG A 333 -17.50 16.95 7.74
N LEU A 334 -17.04 16.82 6.50
CA LEU A 334 -17.91 16.52 5.37
C LEU A 334 -18.60 15.17 5.53
N VAL A 335 -17.92 14.15 6.07
CA VAL A 335 -18.57 12.86 6.39
C VAL A 335 -19.73 13.06 7.37
N ASN A 336 -19.53 13.81 8.45
CA ASN A 336 -20.58 14.08 9.42
C ASN A 336 -21.73 14.90 8.82
N TYR A 337 -21.40 15.91 8.00
CA TYR A 337 -22.37 16.74 7.29
C TYR A 337 -23.28 15.91 6.38
N LEU A 338 -22.69 15.02 5.58
CA LEU A 338 -23.41 14.13 4.67
C LEU A 338 -24.19 13.03 5.41
N ASN A 339 -23.66 12.50 6.51
CA ASN A 339 -24.39 11.58 7.37
C ASN A 339 -25.64 12.23 8.00
N GLY A 340 -25.64 13.55 8.16
CA GLY A 340 -26.82 14.35 8.56
C GLY A 340 -27.90 14.47 7.48
N GLY A 341 -27.71 13.88 6.30
CA GLY A 341 -28.67 13.91 5.19
C GLY A 341 -28.58 15.12 4.28
N CYS A 342 -27.58 15.98 4.48
CA CYS A 342 -27.34 17.12 3.59
C CYS A 342 -26.79 16.66 2.23
N PRO A 343 -27.26 17.22 1.10
CA PRO A 343 -26.75 16.85 -0.21
C PRO A 343 -25.31 17.35 -0.42
N PRO A 344 -24.46 16.64 -1.16
CA PRO A 344 -23.08 17.08 -1.41
C PRO A 344 -23.00 18.37 -2.24
N GLU A 345 -24.02 18.67 -3.04
CA GLU A 345 -24.08 19.89 -3.84
C GLU A 345 -24.26 21.16 -3.01
N SER A 346 -24.73 21.08 -1.76
CA SER A 346 -24.96 22.28 -0.94
C SER A 346 -23.68 22.98 -0.48
N VAL A 347 -22.55 22.25 -0.45
CA VAL A 347 -21.24 22.82 -0.06
C VAL A 347 -20.47 23.36 -1.26
N LEU A 348 -20.94 23.08 -2.48
CA LEU A 348 -20.46 23.70 -3.70
C LEU A 348 -21.29 24.99 -3.86
N ALA A 349 -20.68 26.18 -3.76
CA ALA A 349 -21.44 27.34 -4.18
C ALA A 349 -21.70 27.20 -5.69
N ALA A 350 -22.70 27.91 -6.20
CA ALA A 350 -23.22 27.69 -7.54
C ALA A 350 -22.25 28.04 -8.70
N THR A 351 -20.93 27.89 -8.54
CA THR A 351 -19.99 27.89 -9.65
C THR A 351 -20.23 26.65 -10.52
N PRO A 352 -20.47 26.83 -11.83
CA PRO A 352 -20.71 25.69 -12.73
C PRO A 352 -19.55 24.69 -12.73
N TYR A 353 -18.31 25.18 -12.54
CA TYR A 353 -17.10 24.36 -12.60
C TYR A 353 -16.98 23.37 -11.43
N SER A 354 -17.18 23.80 -10.18
CA SER A 354 -17.04 22.92 -9.01
C SER A 354 -18.07 21.78 -9.03
N ILE A 355 -19.31 22.10 -9.41
CA ILE A 355 -20.40 21.14 -9.60
C ILE A 355 -20.08 20.18 -10.76
N GLN A 356 -19.60 20.69 -11.89
CA GLN A 356 -19.24 19.86 -13.04
C GLN A 356 -18.08 18.92 -12.73
N LEU A 357 -17.06 19.40 -12.00
CA LEU A 357 -15.93 18.59 -11.56
C LEU A 357 -16.41 17.48 -10.62
N TYR A 358 -17.18 17.83 -9.60
CA TYR A 358 -17.75 16.85 -8.66
C TYR A 358 -18.52 15.74 -9.39
N ARG A 359 -19.41 16.11 -10.32
CA ARG A 359 -20.18 15.16 -11.14
C ARG A 359 -19.28 14.30 -12.03
N SER A 360 -18.24 14.88 -12.62
CA SER A 360 -17.26 14.15 -13.44
C SER A 360 -16.50 13.11 -12.61
N LEU A 361 -16.07 13.48 -11.40
CA LEU A 361 -15.39 12.58 -10.47
C LEU A 361 -16.29 11.42 -10.03
N LEU A 362 -17.55 11.71 -9.68
CA LEU A 362 -18.54 10.68 -9.33
C LEU A 362 -18.81 9.74 -10.50
N ALA A 363 -19.06 10.27 -11.70
CA ALA A 363 -19.34 9.47 -12.89
C ALA A 363 -18.15 8.57 -13.26
N ALA A 364 -16.92 9.08 -13.17
CA ALA A 364 -15.72 8.29 -13.37
C ALA A 364 -15.62 7.14 -12.36
N LEU A 365 -15.92 7.41 -11.08
CA LEU A 365 -15.90 6.40 -10.02
C LEU A 365 -16.98 5.32 -10.21
N GLU A 366 -18.19 5.70 -10.62
CA GLU A 366 -19.27 4.76 -10.94
C GLU A 366 -18.85 3.82 -12.08
N ASN A 367 -18.29 4.38 -13.15
CA ASN A 367 -17.76 3.61 -14.27
C ASN A 367 -16.57 2.70 -13.89
N CYS A 368 -15.78 3.07 -12.87
CA CYS A 368 -14.70 2.23 -12.32
C CYS A 368 -15.22 1.05 -11.46
N THR A 369 -16.49 1.05 -11.06
CA THR A 369 -17.08 -0.01 -10.23
C THR A 369 -17.89 -1.05 -11.00
N ILE A 370 -18.19 -0.80 -12.27
CA ILE A 370 -18.84 -1.78 -13.13
C ILE A 370 -17.83 -2.90 -13.36
N LYS A 371 -18.06 -4.04 -12.70
CA LYS A 371 -17.25 -5.25 -12.83
C LYS A 371 -17.03 -5.54 -14.31
N THR A 372 -15.76 -5.47 -14.74
CA THR A 372 -15.34 -6.23 -15.91
C THR A 372 -15.69 -7.71 -15.64
N PRO A 373 -16.31 -8.44 -16.57
CA PRO A 373 -16.54 -9.86 -16.39
C PRO A 373 -15.18 -10.54 -16.25
N ASN A 374 -14.87 -10.99 -15.04
CA ASN A 374 -13.63 -11.70 -14.74
C ASN A 374 -13.60 -13.02 -15.51
N SER A 375 -12.66 -13.14 -16.45
CA SER A 375 -12.03 -14.41 -16.81
C SER A 375 -11.03 -14.79 -15.71
N SER A 376 -11.53 -15.44 -14.67
CA SER A 376 -10.88 -16.56 -13.97
C SER A 376 -11.77 -17.09 -12.83
N SER A 377 -12.08 -18.37 -12.97
CA SER A 377 -12.79 -19.23 -12.03
C SER A 377 -12.06 -19.34 -10.69
N ALA A 378 -12.66 -18.84 -9.62
CA ALA A 378 -12.31 -19.21 -8.26
C ALA A 378 -13.37 -20.16 -7.70
N SER A 379 -12.93 -21.36 -7.35
CA SER A 379 -13.69 -22.44 -6.74
C SER A 379 -14.46 -21.96 -5.52
N ARG A 380 -15.79 -22.10 -5.57
CA ARG A 380 -16.67 -21.97 -4.41
C ARG A 380 -16.49 -23.21 -3.52
N THR A 381 -15.73 -23.09 -2.45
CA THR A 381 -15.85 -24.00 -1.31
C THR A 381 -17.18 -23.70 -0.59
N ARG A 382 -18.17 -24.55 -0.83
CA ARG A 382 -19.43 -24.61 -0.10
C ARG A 382 -19.14 -25.08 1.34
N GLY A 383 -19.16 -24.16 2.30
CA GLY A 383 -19.32 -24.48 3.71
C GLY A 383 -20.72 -24.11 4.17
N GLY A 384 -21.65 -25.05 4.07
CA GLY A 384 -22.99 -24.92 4.65
C GLY A 384 -22.96 -25.24 6.14
N GLY A 385 -23.57 -24.38 6.95
CA GLY A 385 -23.72 -24.59 8.38
C GLY A 385 -24.78 -23.65 8.96
N ARG A 386 -26.05 -24.06 8.85
CA ARG A 386 -27.17 -23.42 9.54
C ARG A 386 -27.09 -23.77 11.03
N GLY A 387 -27.02 -22.77 11.91
CA GLY A 387 -27.21 -22.92 13.35
C GLY A 387 -28.06 -21.76 13.88
N ARG A 388 -29.29 -22.07 14.31
CA ARG A 388 -30.23 -21.13 14.96
C ARG A 388 -29.80 -20.84 16.42
N PRO A 389 -30.23 -19.71 17.01
CA PRO A 389 -29.80 -19.28 18.33
C PRO A 389 -30.61 -19.97 19.45
N ARG A 390 -29.96 -20.23 20.58
CA ARG A 390 -30.63 -20.62 21.84
C ARG A 390 -30.15 -19.68 22.94
N GLY A 391 -31.11 -19.01 23.57
CA GLY A 391 -30.89 -18.10 24.68
C GLY A 391 -30.90 -18.80 26.04
N GLN A 392 -30.20 -18.16 26.99
CA GLN A 392 -30.31 -18.15 28.46
C GLN A 392 -28.99 -17.49 28.92
N GLY A 393 -28.89 -16.57 29.88
CA GLY A 393 -29.80 -16.02 30.86
C GLY A 393 -28.95 -15.51 32.02
N ARG A 394 -29.17 -14.24 32.40
CA ARG A 394 -28.96 -13.61 33.72
C ARG A 394 -27.55 -13.34 34.32
N ARG A 395 -27.45 -12.06 34.71
CA ARG A 395 -27.00 -11.47 36.01
C ARG A 395 -25.49 -11.25 36.25
N GLY A 396 -25.16 -9.95 36.31
CA GLY A 396 -24.75 -9.30 37.57
C GLY A 396 -23.26 -9.07 37.74
N GLY A 397 -22.86 -7.80 37.87
CA GLY A 397 -21.52 -7.44 38.33
C GLY A 397 -21.15 -5.99 38.06
N ARG A 398 -21.57 -5.08 38.94
CA ARG A 398 -21.03 -3.72 39.04
C ARG A 398 -19.56 -3.83 39.47
N GLY A 399 -18.65 -3.34 38.64
CA GLY A 399 -17.23 -3.16 38.97
C GLY A 399 -16.83 -1.71 38.79
N ARG A 400 -16.65 -1.01 39.91
CA ARG A 400 -16.10 0.33 40.05
C ARG A 400 -14.57 0.19 40.12
N GLY A 401 -13.81 0.86 39.27
CA GLY A 401 -12.33 0.93 39.33
C GLY A 401 -11.85 2.05 38.42
N GLN A 402 -11.73 3.27 38.95
CA GLN A 402 -10.48 3.94 39.35
C GLN A 402 -9.63 4.46 38.18
N LYS A 403 -9.41 5.77 38.23
CA LYS A 403 -8.71 6.64 37.29
C LYS A 403 -7.24 6.23 37.12
N ALA A 404 -6.77 6.17 35.88
CA ALA A 404 -5.35 6.29 35.54
C ALA A 404 -4.99 7.78 35.31
N PRO A 405 -3.79 8.24 35.69
CA PRO A 405 -3.37 9.64 35.61
C PRO A 405 -3.01 10.08 34.17
N PRO A 406 -2.95 11.39 33.87
CA PRO A 406 -2.73 11.89 32.53
C PRO A 406 -1.24 11.77 32.17
N THR A 407 -0.92 10.93 31.19
CA THR A 407 0.39 10.96 30.55
C THR A 407 0.43 12.08 29.52
N GLN A 408 1.46 12.90 29.65
CA GLN A 408 1.76 14.11 28.90
C GLN A 408 1.59 13.96 27.39
N GLU A 409 1.01 15.03 26.83
CA GLU A 409 0.83 15.29 25.41
C GLU A 409 2.16 15.14 24.66
N ILE A 410 2.23 14.18 23.75
CA ILE A 410 3.31 14.12 22.77
C ILE A 410 2.98 15.18 21.72
N ASN A 411 3.79 16.24 21.77
CA ASN A 411 3.71 17.45 20.98
C ASN A 411 3.46 17.21 19.49
N ASN A 412 2.49 17.97 18.98
CA ASN A 412 2.24 18.18 17.57
C ASN A 412 3.36 19.08 17.00
N MET A 413 4.41 18.49 16.40
CA MET A 413 5.52 19.23 15.78
C MET A 413 5.11 20.14 14.60
N PHE A 414 3.84 20.11 14.17
CA PHE A 414 3.31 21.00 13.14
C PHE A 414 2.76 22.33 13.68
N ALA A 415 2.65 22.50 15.01
CA ALA A 415 2.18 23.75 15.59
C ALA A 415 3.16 24.91 15.38
N GLN A 416 4.47 24.62 15.27
CA GLN A 416 5.51 25.63 15.08
C GLN A 416 5.62 26.16 13.64
N LEU A 417 4.90 25.57 12.68
CA LEU A 417 4.90 25.98 11.26
C LEU A 417 3.78 26.97 10.92
N MET A 418 2.98 27.37 11.91
CA MET A 418 1.91 28.34 11.76
C MET A 418 2.23 29.50 12.70
N SER A 419 3.17 30.36 12.32
CA SER A 419 3.33 31.66 12.98
C SER A 419 2.01 32.41 12.87
N GLU A 420 1.42 32.70 14.01
CA GLU A 420 0.30 33.62 14.14
C GLU A 420 0.83 35.00 13.73
N GLU A 421 0.34 35.54 12.62
CA GLU A 421 0.40 36.99 12.38
C GLU A 421 -0.56 37.60 13.40
N GLU A 422 -0.02 38.05 14.54
CA GLU A 422 -0.72 38.89 15.50
C GLU A 422 -1.07 40.20 14.77
N GLU A 423 -2.36 40.43 14.52
CA GLU A 423 -2.88 41.76 14.20
C GLU A 423 -2.75 42.59 15.48
N ASP A 424 -1.80 43.53 15.48
CA ASP A 424 -1.72 44.59 16.48
C ASP A 424 -2.98 45.46 16.37
N ASP A 425 -3.86 45.36 17.37
CA ASP A 425 -4.89 46.37 17.63
C ASP A 425 -4.20 47.62 18.20
N GLU A 426 -4.05 48.69 17.41
CA GLU A 426 -3.73 50.03 17.94
C GLU A 426 -5.04 50.80 18.27
N GLU A 427 -5.06 51.37 19.48
CA GLU A 427 -6.05 52.36 19.98
C GLU A 427 -6.00 53.70 19.25
#